data_AF-A0A1Q8JC01-F1
#
_entry.id   AF-A0A1Q8JC01-F1
#
_cell.length_a   1.000
_cell.length_b   1.000
_cell.length_c   1.000
_cell.angle_alpha   90.00
_cell.angle_beta   90.00
_cell.angle_gamma   90.00
#
_symmetry.space_group_name_H-M   'P 1'
#
loop_
_entity.id
_entity.type
_entity.pdbx_description
1 polymer ?
#
loop_
_entity_poly.entity_id
_entity_poly.type
_entity_poly.pdbx_seq_one_letter_code
_entity_poly.pdbx_strand_id
1 'polypeptide(L)'
;MADTIVRTVELGVRITDAAVDGETTVLWCDLLVDGPGSCPGCGLVGTYRDSVARRVTDVPVVGHPLQLRVRVPRYGCLHDGCARSRPRTWWMEIDTTV
;
A
#
# COMPACT_ATOMS: atom_id res chain seq x y z
N MET A 1 -26.30 7.49 12.56
CA MET A 1 -26.35 6.06 12.20
C MET A 1 -25.83 5.97 10.77
N ALA A 2 -24.67 5.43 10.42
CA ALA A 2 -23.78 4.51 11.12
C ALA A 2 -22.31 4.97 11.00
N ASP A 3 -21.67 5.25 12.13
CA ASP A 3 -20.21 5.34 12.26
C ASP A 3 -19.65 3.92 12.42
N THR A 4 -19.72 3.11 11.36
CA THR A 4 -19.02 1.82 11.34
C THR A 4 -17.73 2.00 10.55
N ILE A 5 -16.77 2.66 11.21
CA ILE A 5 -15.37 2.57 10.80
C ILE A 5 -14.97 1.11 11.04
N VAL A 6 -14.94 0.33 9.96
CA VAL A 6 -14.37 -1.01 9.94
C VAL A 6 -12.97 -0.92 10.57
N ARG A 7 -12.72 -1.77 11.57
CA ARG A 7 -11.45 -1.86 12.30
C ARG A 7 -10.30 -2.00 11.29
N THR A 8 -9.64 -0.89 10.99
CA THR A 8 -8.48 -0.77 10.10
C THR A 8 -7.31 -1.69 10.49
N VAL A 9 -7.32 -2.15 11.74
CA VAL A 9 -6.33 -3.06 12.30
C VAL A 9 -6.25 -4.40 11.58
N GLU A 10 -7.34 -4.88 10.96
CA GLU A 10 -7.35 -6.17 10.25
C GLU A 10 -6.83 -6.08 8.80
N LEU A 11 -6.77 -4.87 8.22
CA LEU A 11 -6.36 -4.66 6.83
C LEU A 11 -4.88 -4.30 6.66
N GLY A 12 -4.11 -4.22 7.76
CA GLY A 12 -2.70 -3.83 7.71
C GLY A 12 -2.49 -2.40 7.21
N VAL A 13 -3.47 -1.51 7.37
CA VAL A 13 -3.36 -0.10 6.97
C VAL A 13 -3.81 0.82 8.10
N ARG A 14 -3.22 2.02 8.15
CA ARG A 14 -3.62 3.09 9.06
C ARG A 14 -4.31 4.18 8.25
N ILE A 15 -5.58 4.46 8.52
CA ILE A 15 -6.26 5.63 7.94
C ILE A 15 -5.57 6.89 8.46
N THR A 16 -5.17 7.76 7.53
CA THR A 16 -4.58 9.07 7.81
C THR A 16 -5.56 10.20 7.58
N ASP A 17 -6.52 10.01 6.66
CA ASP A 17 -7.51 11.03 6.31
C ASP A 17 -8.74 10.40 5.66
N ALA A 18 -9.86 11.12 5.63
CA ALA A 18 -11.12 10.72 5.03
C ALA A 18 -11.89 11.91 4.48
N ALA A 19 -12.47 11.76 3.29
CA ALA A 19 -13.33 12.76 2.68
C ALA A 19 -14.45 12.10 1.87
N VAL A 20 -15.51 12.87 1.61
CA VAL A 20 -16.59 12.48 0.70
C VAL A 20 -16.40 13.22 -0.62
N ASP A 21 -16.32 12.46 -1.71
CA ASP A 21 -16.22 12.94 -3.09
C ASP A 21 -17.45 12.46 -3.88
N GLY A 22 -18.47 13.32 -3.94
CA GLY A 22 -19.79 12.96 -4.45
C GLY A 22 -20.44 11.84 -3.62
N GLU A 23 -20.76 10.73 -4.28
CA GLU A 23 -21.33 9.52 -3.64
C GLU A 23 -20.25 8.57 -3.11
N THR A 24 -18.96 8.89 -3.30
CA THR A 24 -17.85 8.01 -2.91
C THR A 24 -17.18 8.52 -1.65
N THR A 25 -17.02 7.64 -0.66
CA THR A 25 -16.15 7.92 0.48
C THR A 25 -14.71 7.57 0.10
N VAL A 26 -13.79 8.53 0.21
CA VAL A 26 -12.37 8.36 -0.06
C VAL A 26 -11.61 8.34 1.26
N LEU A 27 -10.91 7.25 1.52
CA LEU A 27 -10.03 7.11 2.68
C LEU A 27 -8.59 7.11 2.21
N TRP A 28 -7.75 7.96 2.79
CA TRP A 28 -6.31 7.89 2.64
C TRP A 28 -5.73 7.05 3.75
N CYS A 29 -4.86 6.12 3.39
CA CYS A 29 -4.24 5.20 4.32
C CYS A 29 -2.74 5.09 4.09
N ASP A 30 -1.98 4.86 5.15
CA ASP A 30 -0.62 4.37 5.07
C ASP A 30 -0.60 2.86 5.27
N LEU A 31 0.18 2.13 4.47
CA LEU A 31 0.40 0.70 4.68
C LEU A 31 1.22 0.49 5.96
N LEU A 32 0.71 -0.34 6.87
CA LEU A 32 1.47 -0.81 8.04
C LEU A 32 2.37 -1.94 7.57
N VAL A 33 3.67 -1.69 7.56
CA VAL A 33 4.70 -2.67 7.23
C VAL A 33 5.59 -2.88 8.44
N ASP A 34 5.99 -4.13 8.69
CA ASP A 34 6.94 -4.49 9.78
C ASP A 34 8.40 -4.12 9.44
N GLY A 35 8.59 -3.13 8.55
CA GLY A 35 9.88 -2.64 8.06
C GLY A 35 10.16 -2.99 6.60
N PRO A 36 11.38 -2.68 6.11
CA PRO A 36 11.81 -2.83 4.71
C PRO A 36 11.75 -4.25 4.11
N GLY A 37 11.42 -5.27 4.91
CA GLY A 37 11.52 -6.67 4.51
C GLY A 37 12.92 -7.08 4.06
N SER A 38 13.03 -8.30 3.54
CA SER A 38 14.23 -8.79 2.88
C SER A 38 14.10 -8.67 1.36
N CYS A 39 15.20 -8.33 0.70
CA CYS A 39 15.29 -8.34 -0.75
C CYS A 39 15.05 -9.78 -1.25
N PRO A 40 14.07 -10.03 -2.14
CA PRO A 40 13.82 -11.39 -2.61
C PRO A 40 14.92 -11.94 -3.53
N GLY A 41 15.90 -11.10 -3.91
CA GLY A 41 17.07 -11.51 -4.69
C GLY A 41 18.24 -11.96 -3.83
N CYS A 42 18.66 -11.15 -2.85
CA CYS A 42 19.86 -11.42 -2.04
C CYS A 42 19.59 -11.64 -0.54
N GLY A 43 18.33 -11.58 -0.09
CA GLY A 43 17.95 -11.74 1.31
C GLY A 43 18.31 -10.56 2.23
N LEU A 44 19.10 -9.58 1.76
CA LEU A 44 19.50 -8.42 2.55
C LEU A 44 18.34 -7.43 2.73
N VAL A 45 18.38 -6.69 3.84
CA VAL A 45 17.37 -5.69 4.17
C VAL A 45 17.31 -4.59 3.09
N GLY A 46 16.11 -4.29 2.60
CA GLY A 46 15.89 -3.21 1.64
C GLY A 46 16.10 -1.83 2.27
N THR A 47 16.44 -0.83 1.47
CA THR A 47 16.46 0.57 1.89
C THR A 47 15.23 1.29 1.36
N TYR A 48 14.59 2.10 2.21
CA TYR A 48 13.45 2.91 1.77
C TYR A 48 13.87 3.82 0.63
N ARG A 49 13.09 3.83 -0.45
CA ARG A 49 13.32 4.66 -1.62
C ARG A 49 12.34 5.83 -1.62
N ASP A 50 11.07 5.52 -1.76
CA ASP A 50 9.97 6.47 -1.84
C ASP A 50 8.64 5.74 -1.57
N SER A 51 7.51 6.44 -1.71
CA SER A 51 6.19 5.84 -1.59
C SER A 51 5.31 6.20 -2.79
N VAL A 52 4.30 5.38 -3.04
CA VAL A 52 3.36 5.53 -4.15
C VAL A 52 1.95 5.34 -3.62
N ALA A 53 1.03 6.19 -4.08
CA ALA A 53 -0.39 6.01 -3.80
C ALA A 53 -0.98 4.95 -4.75
N ARG A 54 -1.65 3.95 -4.18
CA ARG A 54 -2.43 2.92 -4.87
C ARG A 54 -3.89 3.10 -4.54
N ARG A 55 -4.75 2.96 -5.55
CA ARG A 55 -6.19 2.98 -5.38
C ARG A 55 -6.66 1.53 -5.30
N VAL A 56 -7.29 1.16 -4.19
CA VAL A 56 -7.95 -0.14 -4.02
C VAL A 56 -9.44 0.12 -4.07
N THR A 57 -10.10 -0.45 -5.07
CA THR A 57 -11.51 -0.19 -5.40
C THR A 57 -12.45 -1.32 -4.95
N ASP A 58 -11.94 -2.49 -4.58
CA ASP A 58 -12.74 -3.72 -4.48
C ASP A 58 -13.32 -4.04 -3.10
N VAL A 59 -13.42 -3.06 -2.19
CA VAL A 59 -14.05 -3.30 -0.88
C VAL A 59 -15.32 -2.47 -0.70
N PRO A 60 -16.45 -2.87 -1.34
CA PRO A 60 -17.75 -2.31 -1.01
C PRO A 60 -18.19 -2.82 0.36
N VAL A 61 -17.91 -2.06 1.41
CA VAL A 61 -18.57 -2.25 2.71
C VAL A 61 -20.01 -1.77 2.56
N VAL A 62 -20.94 -2.72 2.45
CA VAL A 62 -22.39 -2.47 2.56
C VAL A 62 -22.94 -1.50 1.50
N GLY A 63 -22.61 -1.71 0.23
CA GLY A 63 -23.27 -1.04 -0.90
C GLY A 63 -22.95 0.45 -1.09
N HIS A 64 -22.10 1.03 -0.25
CA HIS A 64 -21.63 2.40 -0.42
C HIS A 64 -20.31 2.39 -1.20
N PRO A 65 -20.16 3.24 -2.24
CA PRO A 65 -18.90 3.33 -2.97
C PRO A 65 -17.79 3.79 -2.01
N LEU A 66 -16.82 2.92 -1.76
CA LEU A 66 -15.66 3.20 -0.92
C LEU A 66 -14.39 3.10 -1.77
N GLN A 67 -13.52 4.09 -1.65
CA GLN A 67 -12.23 4.12 -2.31
C GLN A 67 -11.12 4.22 -1.26
N LEU A 68 -10.26 3.22 -1.22
CA LEU A 68 -9.05 3.25 -0.41
C LEU A 68 -7.88 3.79 -1.26
N ARG A 69 -7.26 4.87 -0.81
CA ARG A 69 -6.01 5.42 -1.36
C ARG A 69 -4.87 5.09 -0.41
N VAL A 70 -4.19 3.99 -0.68
CA VAL A 70 -3.13 3.45 0.18
C VAL A 70 -1.77 3.94 -0.29
N ARG A 71 -1.02 4.60 0.59
CA ARG A 71 0.39 4.91 0.42
C ARG A 71 1.22 3.67 0.72
N VAL A 72 1.84 3.13 -0.32
CA VAL A 72 2.69 1.93 -0.24
C VAL A 72 4.16 2.37 -0.29
N PRO A 73 4.97 2.05 0.74
CA PRO A 73 6.41 2.30 0.70
C PRO A 73 7.09 1.36 -0.30
N ARG A 74 8.06 1.88 -1.05
CA ARG A 74 8.92 1.10 -1.95
C ARG A 74 10.32 1.04 -1.39
N TYR A 75 10.88 -0.16 -1.44
CA TYR A 75 12.23 -0.44 -0.98
C TYR A 75 13.11 -0.86 -2.16
N GLY A 76 14.35 -0.40 -2.17
CA GLY A 76 15.37 -0.79 -3.14
C GLY A 76 16.47 -1.62 -2.49
N CYS A 77 17.10 -2.51 -3.25
CA CYS A 77 18.31 -3.19 -2.82
C CYS A 77 19.53 -2.35 -3.20
N LEU A 78 20.41 -2.05 -2.25
CA LEU A 78 21.66 -1.31 -2.50
C LEU A 78 22.87 -2.23 -2.74
N HIS A 79 22.68 -3.56 -2.72
CA HIS A 79 23.78 -4.49 -2.87
C HIS A 79 24.22 -4.58 -4.34
N ASP A 80 25.42 -4.11 -4.67
CA ASP A 80 25.94 -4.04 -6.05
C ASP A 80 25.96 -5.39 -6.79
N GLY A 81 26.09 -6.51 -6.07
CA GLY A 81 26.04 -7.86 -6.63
C GLY A 81 24.61 -8.40 -6.85
N CYS A 82 23.57 -7.68 -6.43
CA CYS A 82 22.19 -8.12 -6.60
C CYS A 82 21.68 -7.76 -7.99
N ALA A 83 21.11 -8.71 -8.73
CA ALA A 83 20.45 -8.43 -10.01
C ALA A 83 19.33 -7.36 -9.90
N ARG A 84 18.79 -7.14 -8.68
CA ARG A 84 17.75 -6.14 -8.37
C ARG A 84 18.27 -4.79 -7.88
N SER A 85 19.59 -4.59 -7.74
CA SER A 85 20.15 -3.28 -7.35
C SER A 85 20.16 -2.27 -8.50
N ARG A 86 20.11 -2.77 -9.75
CA ARG A 86 20.04 -1.94 -10.95
C ARG A 86 18.60 -1.40 -11.11
N PRO A 87 18.40 -0.08 -11.29
CA PRO A 87 17.08 0.54 -11.39
C PRO A 87 16.44 0.31 -12.77
N ARG A 88 16.46 -0.93 -13.28
CA ARG A 88 15.64 -1.32 -14.43
C ARG A 88 14.27 -1.66 -13.86
N THR A 89 13.49 -0.61 -13.64
CA THR A 89 12.03 -0.54 -13.54
C THR A 89 11.31 -1.89 -13.50
N TRP A 90 11.37 -2.65 -12.41
CA TRP A 90 10.45 -3.77 -12.18
C TRP A 90 10.07 -3.84 -10.72
N TRP A 91 8.79 -3.57 -10.56
CA TRP A 91 8.00 -3.52 -9.35
C TRP A 91 7.85 -4.92 -8.75
N MET A 92 7.75 -5.02 -7.42
CA MET A 92 6.76 -5.97 -6.91
C MET A 92 5.42 -5.45 -7.44
N GLU A 93 4.93 -6.06 -8.52
CA GLU A 93 3.50 -6.15 -8.77
C GLU A 93 2.88 -6.66 -7.48
N ILE A 94 2.43 -5.74 -6.63
CA ILE A 94 1.20 -5.98 -5.90
C ILE A 94 0.16 -5.84 -7.00
N ASP A 95 -0.01 -6.94 -7.72
CA ASP A 95 -1.04 -7.10 -8.72
C ASP A 95 -2.35 -6.77 -8.01
N THR A 96 -2.87 -5.59 -8.33
CA THR A 96 -4.14 -5.09 -7.84
C THR A 96 -5.21 -5.74 -8.72
N THR A 97 -5.26 -7.06 -8.67
CA THR A 97 -6.25 -7.89 -9.34
C THR A 97 -6.72 -8.91 -8.30
N VAL A 98 -7.69 -8.51 -7.48
CA VAL A 98 -9.05 -9.07 -7.25
C VAL A 98 -9.61 -8.41 -6.00
#